data_AF-A0A0X8XYH7-F1
#
_entry.id   AF-A0A0X8XYH7-F1
#
_cell.length_a   1.000
_cell.length_b   1.000
_cell.length_c   1.000
_cell.angle_alpha   90.00
_cell.angle_beta   90.00
_cell.angle_gamma   90.00
#
_symmetry.space_group_name_H-M   'P 1'
#
loop_
_entity.id
_entity.type
_entity.pdbx_description
1 polymer ?
#
loop_
_entity_poly.entity_id
_entity_poly.type
_entity_poly.pdbx_seq_one_letter_code
_entity_poly.pdbx_strand_id
1 'polypeptide(L)'
;MTEPPSCDIMRCETLARRLLPRMRAEMVYRLVSERGISQSEVSKRLGISRAAVSQYMSRKRGFTRQDFPGELNLVIERWVSAVASGEGTITICDVCRSADRAGNR
;
A
#
# COMPACT_ATOMS: atom_id res chain seq x y z
N MET A 1 10.92 23.87 24.55
CA MET A 1 10.81 23.67 23.10
C MET A 1 10.13 22.33 22.89
N THR A 2 8.82 22.32 22.63
CA THR A 2 8.07 21.10 22.33
C THR A 2 8.53 20.62 20.96
N GLU A 3 8.99 19.37 20.86
CA GLU A 3 9.26 18.74 19.57
C GLU A 3 8.01 18.90 18.67
N PRO A 4 8.18 19.23 17.38
CA PRO A 4 7.04 19.31 16.47
C PRO A 4 6.30 17.97 16.47
N PRO A 5 4.95 17.98 16.42
CA PRO A 5 4.19 16.75 16.44
C PRO A 5 4.64 15.86 15.29
N SER A 6 5.01 14.62 15.60
CA SER A 6 5.47 13.63 14.62
C SER A 6 4.40 13.26 13.57
N CYS A 7 3.17 13.73 13.72
CA CYS A 7 2.06 13.52 12.81
C CYS A 7 1.34 14.86 12.54
N ASP A 8 1.40 15.35 11.31
CA ASP A 8 0.64 16.51 10.83
C ASP A 8 0.00 16.23 9.46
N ILE A 9 -0.81 17.19 8.98
CA ILE A 9 -1.53 17.07 7.71
C ILE A 9 -0.59 17.06 6.50
N MET A 10 0.50 17.83 6.55
CA MET A 10 1.47 17.95 5.45
C MET A 10 2.23 16.64 5.23
N ARG A 11 2.53 15.95 6.32
CA ARG A 11 3.11 14.63 6.33
C ARG A 11 2.16 13.59 5.73
N CYS A 12 0.90 13.58 6.18
CA CYS A 12 -0.12 12.69 5.62
C CYS A 12 -0.31 12.93 4.12
N GLU A 13 -0.34 14.19 3.69
CA GLU A 13 -0.48 14.56 2.27
C GLU A 13 0.71 14.07 1.44
N THR A 14 1.94 14.24 1.94
CA THR A 14 3.15 13.75 1.27
C THR A 14 3.12 12.23 1.11
N LEU A 15 2.73 11.50 2.17
CA LEU A 15 2.58 10.05 2.12
C LEU A 15 1.50 9.61 1.13
N ALA A 16 0.34 10.27 1.14
CA ALA A 16 -0.77 9.98 0.24
C ALA A 16 -0.42 10.23 -1.24
N ARG A 17 0.40 11.26 -1.52
CA ARG A 17 0.83 11.60 -2.89
C ARG A 17 1.99 10.73 -3.39
N ARG A 18 2.95 10.37 -2.53
CA ARG A 18 4.22 9.75 -2.96
C ARG A 18 4.33 8.26 -2.67
N LEU A 19 3.91 7.82 -1.48
CA LEU A 19 4.14 6.45 -1.02
C LEU A 19 2.92 5.56 -1.26
N LEU A 20 1.73 6.01 -0.85
CA LEU A 20 0.51 5.23 -0.92
C LEU A 20 0.17 4.72 -2.34
N PRO A 21 0.36 5.49 -3.43
CA PRO A 21 0.08 4.99 -4.78
C PRO A 21 0.99 3.83 -5.18
N ARG A 22 2.26 3.86 -4.75
CA ARG A 22 3.25 2.81 -5.02
C ARG A 22 2.89 1.55 -4.24
N MET A 23 2.60 1.68 -2.94
CA MET A 23 2.17 0.55 -2.10
C MET A 23 0.86 -0.07 -2.60
N ARG A 24 -0.10 0.75 -3.04
CA ARG A 24 -1.36 0.25 -3.61
C ARG A 24 -1.14 -0.55 -4.88
N ALA A 25 -0.24 -0.10 -5.76
CA ALA A 25 0.11 -0.84 -6.97
C ALA A 25 0.76 -2.20 -6.64
N GLU A 26 1.67 -2.22 -5.66
CA GLU A 26 2.28 -3.45 -5.16
C GLU A 26 1.25 -4.41 -4.55
N MET A 27 0.35 -3.91 -3.69
CA MET A 27 -0.70 -4.71 -3.06
C MET A 27 -1.62 -5.35 -4.12
N VAL A 28 -2.06 -4.58 -5.12
CA VAL A 28 -2.88 -5.10 -6.23
C VAL A 28 -2.10 -6.14 -7.03
N TYR A 29 -0.83 -5.90 -7.32
CA TYR A 29 0.02 -6.86 -8.02
C TYR A 29 0.09 -8.19 -7.30
N ARG A 30 0.33 -8.21 -5.98
CA ARG A 30 0.39 -9.46 -5.21
C ARG A 30 -0.93 -10.20 -5.19
N LEU A 31 -2.06 -9.50 -5.06
CA LEU A 31 -3.38 -10.12 -5.12
C LEU A 31 -3.59 -10.87 -6.44
N VAL A 32 -3.22 -10.25 -7.56
CA VAL A 32 -3.44 -10.82 -8.89
C VAL A 32 -2.41 -11.87 -9.25
N SER A 33 -1.12 -11.54 -9.15
CA SER A 33 -0.03 -12.36 -9.65
C SER A 33 0.39 -13.48 -8.70
N GLU A 34 0.17 -13.34 -7.39
CA GLU A 34 0.68 -14.29 -6.39
C GLU A 34 -0.43 -15.01 -5.65
N ARG A 35 -1.51 -14.29 -5.31
CA ARG A 35 -2.71 -14.90 -4.71
C ARG A 35 -3.67 -15.45 -5.77
N GLY A 36 -3.43 -15.19 -7.06
CA GLY A 36 -4.24 -15.71 -8.17
C GLY A 36 -5.65 -15.13 -8.26
N ILE A 37 -5.92 -14.01 -7.59
CA ILE A 37 -7.25 -13.39 -7.56
C ILE A 37 -7.46 -12.60 -8.85
N SER A 38 -8.58 -12.85 -9.54
CA SER A 38 -8.85 -12.15 -10.80
C SER A 38 -8.95 -10.63 -10.61
N GLN A 39 -8.57 -9.84 -11.62
CA GLN A 39 -8.69 -8.37 -11.56
C GLN A 39 -10.14 -7.91 -11.31
N SER A 40 -11.14 -8.65 -11.81
CA SER A 40 -12.55 -8.39 -11.54
C SER A 40 -12.88 -8.56 -10.06
N GLU A 41 -12.38 -9.61 -9.42
CA GLU A 41 -12.62 -9.87 -8.01
C GLU A 41 -11.88 -8.86 -7.11
N VAL A 42 -10.63 -8.52 -7.45
CA VAL A 42 -9.90 -7.43 -6.78
C VAL A 42 -10.67 -6.10 -6.86
N SER A 43 -11.26 -5.80 -8.02
CA SER A 43 -12.04 -4.57 -8.22
C SER A 43 -13.25 -4.47 -7.28
N LYS A 44 -13.96 -5.60 -7.10
CA LYS A 44 -15.10 -5.70 -6.18
C LYS A 44 -14.66 -5.50 -4.72
N ARG A 45 -13.62 -6.22 -4.30
CA ARG A 45 -13.12 -6.18 -2.92
C ARG A 45 -12.58 -4.81 -2.52
N LEU A 46 -11.97 -4.10 -3.45
CA LEU A 46 -11.43 -2.76 -3.21
C LEU A 46 -12.43 -1.63 -3.45
N GLY A 47 -13.61 -1.92 -4.03
CA GLY A 47 -14.59 -0.89 -4.38
C GLY A 47 -14.09 0.10 -5.45
N ILE A 48 -13.24 -0.35 -6.38
CA ILE A 48 -12.68 0.48 -7.46
C ILE A 48 -12.98 -0.13 -8.83
N SER A 49 -12.80 0.64 -9.91
CA SER A 49 -13.02 0.13 -11.26
C SER A 49 -11.97 -0.93 -11.65
N ARG A 50 -12.37 -1.89 -12.51
CA ARG A 50 -11.43 -2.84 -13.14
C ARG A 50 -10.33 -2.10 -13.92
N ALA A 51 -10.65 -0.94 -14.52
CA ALA A 51 -9.67 -0.10 -15.19
C ALA A 51 -8.59 0.43 -14.22
N ALA A 52 -8.96 0.83 -13.00
CA ALA A 52 -7.99 1.22 -11.98
C ALA A 52 -7.08 0.06 -11.58
N VAL A 53 -7.63 -1.16 -11.42
CA VAL A 53 -6.84 -2.37 -11.17
C VAL A 53 -5.83 -2.64 -12.30
N SER A 54 -6.28 -2.58 -13.56
CA SER A 54 -5.41 -2.73 -14.72
C SER A 54 -4.30 -1.67 -14.77
N GLN A 55 -4.62 -0.42 -14.43
CA GLN A 55 -3.63 0.64 -14.32
C GLN A 55 -2.59 0.38 -13.21
N TYR A 56 -2.99 -0.17 -12.07
CA TYR A 56 -2.03 -0.56 -11.02
C TYR A 56 -1.10 -1.68 -11.49
N MET A 57 -1.66 -2.69 -12.19
CA MET A 57 -0.87 -3.77 -12.78
C MET A 57 0.14 -3.27 -13.80
N SER A 58 -0.22 -2.29 -14.64
CA SER A 58 0.71 -1.73 -15.64
C SER A 58 1.78 -0.83 -15.01
N ARG A 59 1.44 -0.07 -13.96
CA ARG A 59 2.38 0.81 -13.24
C ARG A 59 3.43 0.07 -12.43
N LYS A 60 3.24 -1.22 -12.13
CA LYS A 60 4.27 -2.04 -11.47
C LYS A 60 5.55 -2.18 -12.32
N ARG A 61 5.51 -1.91 -13.63
CA ARG A 61 6.67 -1.98 -14.54
C ARG A 61 7.83 -1.01 -14.24
N GLY A 62 7.78 -0.23 -13.15
CA GLY A 62 8.86 0.64 -12.70
C GLY A 62 9.25 0.52 -11.22
N PHE A 63 8.70 -0.45 -10.49
CA PHE A 63 9.04 -0.68 -9.08
C PHE A 63 9.23 -2.16 -8.81
N THR A 64 10.15 -2.53 -7.93
CA THR A 64 10.38 -3.90 -7.47
C THR A 64 9.95 -4.05 -6.01
N ARG A 65 9.90 -5.29 -5.50
CA ARG A 65 9.67 -5.53 -4.07
C ARG A 65 10.71 -4.83 -3.17
N GLN A 66 11.94 -4.68 -3.67
CA GLN A 66 13.05 -4.10 -2.94
C GLN A 66 12.83 -2.61 -2.63
N ASP A 67 11.93 -1.94 -3.36
CA ASP A 67 11.52 -0.56 -3.10
C ASP A 67 10.71 -0.38 -1.81
N PHE A 68 10.29 -1.48 -1.17
CA PHE A 68 9.54 -1.47 0.08
C PHE A 68 10.32 -2.24 1.16
N PRO A 69 11.32 -1.64 1.81
CA PRO A 69 12.13 -2.34 2.80
C PRO A 69 11.36 -2.57 4.12
N GLY A 70 11.71 -3.67 4.79
CA GLY A 70 11.35 -3.96 6.18
C GLY A 70 9.86 -3.80 6.49
N GLU A 71 9.56 -2.85 7.38
CA GLU A 71 8.21 -2.58 7.89
C GLU A 71 7.19 -2.21 6.80
N LEU A 72 7.63 -1.56 5.72
CA LEU A 72 6.73 -1.22 4.61
C LEU A 72 6.23 -2.48 3.89
N ASN A 73 7.10 -3.47 3.69
CA ASN A 73 6.72 -4.73 3.08
C ASN A 73 5.70 -5.49 3.95
N LEU A 74 5.90 -5.46 5.28
CA LEU A 74 4.99 -6.11 6.23
C LEU A 74 3.60 -5.48 6.20
N VAL A 75 3.51 -4.15 6.11
CA VAL A 75 2.22 -3.46 5.97
C VAL A 75 1.54 -3.81 4.65
N ILE A 76 2.29 -3.89 3.55
CA ILE A 76 1.74 -4.34 2.26
C ILE A 76 1.21 -5.77 2.37
N GLU A 77 1.93 -6.67 3.02
CA GLU A 77 1.50 -8.06 3.18
C GLU A 77 0.24 -8.19 4.04
N ARG A 78 0.15 -7.41 5.12
CA ARG A 78 -1.08 -7.29 5.91
C ARG A 78 -2.23 -6.74 5.08
N TRP A 79 -1.96 -5.76 4.21
CA TRP A 79 -2.98 -5.20 3.31
C TRP A 79 -3.49 -6.25 2.31
N VAL A 80 -2.58 -6.98 1.67
CA VAL A 80 -2.92 -8.09 0.77
C VAL A 80 -3.78 -9.12 1.49
N SER A 81 -3.36 -9.55 2.68
CA SER A 81 -4.09 -10.54 3.47
C SER A 81 -5.50 -10.06 3.82
N ALA A 82 -5.63 -8.79 4.25
CA ALA A 82 -6.93 -8.22 4.60
C ALA A 82 -7.91 -8.17 3.41
N VAL A 83 -7.41 -7.79 2.23
CA VAL A 83 -8.23 -7.78 1.00
C VAL A 83 -8.51 -9.21 0.51
N ALA A 84 -7.58 -10.14 0.72
CA ALA A 84 -7.71 -11.54 0.32
C ALA A 84 -8.74 -12.30 1.18
N SER A 85 -8.80 -12.04 2.48
CA SER A 85 -9.79 -12.64 3.39
C SER A 85 -11.12 -11.87 3.41
N GLY A 86 -11.09 -10.57 3.10
CA GLY A 86 -12.24 -9.67 3.35
C GLY A 86 -12.33 -9.21 4.81
N GLU A 87 -11.32 -9.48 5.62
CA GLU A 87 -11.28 -9.17 7.05
C GLU A 87 -10.09 -8.28 7.40
N GLY A 88 -10.32 -7.31 8.28
CA GLY A 88 -9.29 -6.38 8.73
C GLY A 88 -9.13 -5.15 7.83
N THR A 89 -8.38 -4.17 8.31
CA THR A 89 -8.20 -2.87 7.64
C THR A 89 -6.78 -2.38 7.80
N ILE A 90 -6.29 -1.65 6.79
CA ILE A 90 -5.04 -0.89 6.88
C ILE A 90 -5.37 0.59 6.82
N THR A 91 -4.88 1.33 7.81
CA THR A 91 -5.04 2.79 7.86
C THR A 91 -3.84 3.49 7.23
N ILE A 92 -4.03 4.75 6.83
CA ILE A 92 -2.90 5.59 6.39
C ILE A 92 -1.85 5.77 7.52
N CYS A 93 -2.28 5.73 8.78
CA CYS A 93 -1.38 5.82 9.93
C CYS A 93 -0.51 4.57 10.08
N ASP A 94 -0.98 3.38 9.72
CA ASP A 94 -0.17 2.16 9.70
C ASP A 94 0.97 2.29 8.68
N VAL A 95 0.65 2.82 7.50
CA VAL A 95 1.65 3.14 6.47
C VAL A 95 2.65 4.17 6.96
N CYS A 96 2.18 5.25 7.58
CA CYS A 96 3.01 6.34 8.11
C CYS A 96 4.02 5.86 9.16
N ARG A 97 3.54 5.10 10.17
CA ARG A 97 4.40 4.59 11.25
C ARG A 97 5.45 3.59 10.74
N SER A 98 5.10 2.78 9.74
CA SER A 98 6.05 1.84 9.14
C SER A 98 7.10 2.54 8.27
N ALA A 99 6.74 3.66 7.63
CA ALA A 99 7.70 4.47 6.88
C ALA A 99 8.77 5.09 7.80
N ASP A 100 8.39 5.58 8.99
CA ASP A 100 9.36 6.11 9.97
C ASP A 100 10.37 5.08 10.42
N ARG A 101 9.89 3.87 10.72
CA ARG A 101 10.72 2.77 11.19
C ARG A 101 11.64 2.22 10.11
N ALA A 102 11.25 2.36 8.84
CA ALA A 102 12.07 1.98 7.69
C ALA A 102 13.17 3.00 7.38
N GLY A 103 12.98 4.29 7.73
CA GLY A 103 13.97 5.35 7.52
C GLY A 103 14.95 5.57 8.68
N ASN A 104 14.72 4.93 9.83
CA ASN A 104 15.51 5.11 11.05
C ASN A 104 16.50 3.94 11.30
N ARG A 105 17.03 3.36 10.22
CA ARG A 105 18.00 2.26 10.27
C ARG A 105 19.14 2.50 9.27
#